data_AF-A0A2N1UB49-F1
#
_entry.id   AF-A0A2N1UB49-F1
#
_cell.length_a   1.000
_cell.length_b   1.000
_cell.length_c   1.000
_cell.angle_alpha   90.00
_cell.angle_beta   90.00
_cell.angle_gamma   90.00
#
_symmetry.space_group_name_H-M   'P 1'
#
loop_
_entity.id
_entity.type
_entity.pdbx_description
1 polymer ?
#
loop_
_entity_poly.entity_id
_entity_poly.type
_entity_poly.pdbx_seq_one_letter_code
_entity_poly.pdbx_strand_id
1 'polypeptide(L)'
;METTSRKIRNVVFSSLVVIFVVLLGNVIGLGRYFGLGRLPLAALGSMAAVFFVLAVMQIILTAKIKESKLRKTFFMLTGISAAAIPICAILHNVVYGLFFQGKDGDEAVFFILALLVCPALFVLGALGSIITGISGSLKKKE
;
A
#
# COMPACT_ATOMS: atom_id res chain seq x y z
N MET A 1 -8.42 -19.06 17.54
CA MET A 1 -8.93 -18.15 16.49
C MET A 1 -8.01 -16.95 16.26
N GLU A 2 -7.58 -16.24 17.32
CA GLU A 2 -6.76 -15.02 17.18
C GLU A 2 -5.36 -15.26 16.56
N THR A 3 -4.73 -16.39 16.83
CA THR A 3 -3.44 -16.79 16.25
C THR A 3 -3.51 -17.00 14.74
N THR A 4 -4.59 -17.58 14.24
CA THR A 4 -4.82 -17.78 12.79
C THR A 4 -5.02 -16.44 12.08
N SER A 5 -5.84 -15.55 12.65
CA SER A 5 -6.05 -14.20 12.08
C SER A 5 -4.76 -13.38 12.02
N ARG A 6 -3.88 -13.51 13.02
CA ARG A 6 -2.56 -12.86 13.00
C ARG A 6 -1.66 -13.40 11.89
N LYS A 7 -1.63 -14.72 11.68
CA LYS A 7 -0.88 -15.33 10.56
C LYS A 7 -1.39 -14.83 9.21
N ILE A 8 -2.71 -14.83 9.01
CA ILE A 8 -3.33 -14.34 7.78
C ILE A 8 -2.98 -12.87 7.55
N ARG A 9 -3.12 -12.00 8.55
CA ARG A 9 -2.75 -10.58 8.43
C ARG A 9 -1.27 -10.42 8.06
N ASN A 10 -0.38 -11.19 8.68
CA ASN A 10 1.04 -11.09 8.37
C ASN A 10 1.34 -11.52 6.91
N VAL A 11 0.65 -12.56 6.40
CA VAL A 11 0.75 -12.94 4.98
C VAL A 11 0.22 -11.82 4.08
N VAL A 12 -0.97 -11.28 4.37
CA VAL A 12 -1.57 -10.15 3.62
C VAL A 12 -0.62 -8.95 3.61
N PHE A 13 -0.04 -8.60 4.77
CA PHE A 13 0.94 -7.53 4.90
C PHE A 13 2.19 -7.79 4.05
N SER A 14 2.78 -8.99 4.12
CA SER A 14 3.93 -9.33 3.29
C SER A 14 3.61 -9.28 1.80
N SER A 15 2.44 -9.76 1.39
CA SER A 15 1.97 -9.66 0.00
C SER A 15 1.81 -8.20 -0.44
N LEU A 16 1.25 -7.32 0.41
CA LEU A 16 1.16 -5.89 0.14
C LEU A 16 2.55 -5.27 -0.10
N VAL A 17 3.52 -5.56 0.76
CA VAL A 17 4.88 -5.03 0.62
C VAL A 17 5.52 -5.51 -0.70
N VAL A 18 5.39 -6.79 -1.04
CA VAL A 18 5.94 -7.34 -2.29
C VAL A 18 5.28 -6.68 -3.51
N ILE A 19 3.96 -6.60 -3.55
CA ILE A 19 3.24 -5.98 -4.67
C ILE A 19 3.60 -4.49 -4.78
N PHE A 20 3.69 -3.78 -3.66
CA PHE A 20 4.10 -2.37 -3.64
C PHE A 20 5.50 -2.17 -4.23
N VAL A 21 6.48 -3.01 -3.86
CA VAL A 21 7.84 -2.94 -4.41
C VAL A 21 7.84 -3.21 -5.91
N VAL A 22 7.05 -4.18 -6.38
CA VAL A 22 6.93 -4.47 -7.83
C VAL A 22 6.31 -3.30 -8.58
N LEU A 23 5.21 -2.73 -8.07
CA LEU A 23 4.55 -1.56 -8.66
C LEU A 23 5.47 -0.34 -8.69
N LEU A 24 6.11 -0.02 -7.57
CA LEU A 24 7.04 1.11 -7.45
C LEU A 24 8.26 0.94 -8.35
N GLY A 25 8.84 -0.27 -8.39
CA GLY A 25 9.93 -0.61 -9.30
C GLY A 25 9.55 -0.47 -10.77
N ASN A 26 8.29 -0.74 -11.13
CA ASN A 26 7.80 -0.50 -12.48
C ASN A 26 7.70 1.00 -12.81
N VAL A 27 7.17 1.80 -11.88
CA VAL A 27 7.03 3.26 -12.02
C VAL A 27 8.39 3.95 -12.16
N ILE A 28 9.38 3.58 -11.35
CA ILE A 28 10.74 4.14 -11.39
C ILE A 28 11.53 3.61 -12.60
N GLY A 29 11.03 2.57 -13.28
CA GLY A 29 11.72 1.97 -14.43
C GLY A 29 12.84 1.01 -14.04
N LEU A 30 12.87 0.53 -12.80
CA LEU A 30 13.86 -0.41 -12.27
C LEU A 30 13.97 -1.68 -13.14
N GLY A 31 12.85 -2.16 -13.69
CA GLY A 31 12.83 -3.32 -14.59
C GLY A 31 13.75 -3.16 -15.81
N ARG A 32 13.84 -1.94 -16.37
CA ARG A 32 14.69 -1.67 -17.54
C ARG A 32 16.17 -1.87 -17.23
N TYR A 33 16.60 -1.55 -16.00
CA TYR A 33 17.97 -1.76 -15.56
C TYR A 33 18.33 -3.25 -15.40
N PHE A 34 17.33 -4.08 -15.08
CA PHE A 34 17.48 -5.53 -14.96
C PHE A 34 17.15 -6.31 -16.24
N GLY A 35 16.91 -5.62 -17.37
CA GLY A 35 16.51 -6.26 -18.64
C GLY A 35 15.07 -6.81 -18.64
N LEU A 36 14.29 -6.52 -17.60
CA LEU A 36 12.86 -6.86 -17.52
C LEU A 36 12.06 -5.73 -18.20
N GLY A 37 11.33 -6.07 -19.27
CA GLY A 37 10.49 -5.10 -19.98
C GLY A 37 9.44 -4.42 -19.09
N ARG A 38 8.73 -3.42 -19.64
CA ARG A 38 7.57 -2.83 -18.93
C ARG A 38 6.44 -3.85 -18.84
N LEU A 39 5.77 -3.90 -17.70
CA LEU A 39 4.56 -4.69 -17.55
C LEU A 39 3.46 -4.05 -18.40
N PRO A 40 2.63 -4.86 -19.09
CA PRO A 40 1.51 -4.32 -19.84
C PRO A 40 0.53 -3.61 -18.90
N LEU A 41 -0.16 -2.57 -19.39
CA LEU A 41 -1.09 -1.76 -18.61
C LEU A 41 -2.17 -2.61 -17.91
N ALA A 42 -2.67 -3.65 -18.59
CA ALA A 42 -3.64 -4.57 -18.00
C ALA A 42 -3.09 -5.31 -16.77
N ALA A 43 -1.82 -5.72 -16.80
CA ALA A 43 -1.17 -6.36 -15.66
C ALA A 43 -1.02 -5.38 -14.49
N LEU A 44 -0.60 -4.14 -14.75
CA LEU A 44 -0.51 -3.09 -13.73
C LEU A 44 -1.87 -2.79 -13.10
N GLY A 45 -2.93 -2.69 -13.91
CA GLY A 45 -4.30 -2.50 -13.43
C GLY A 45 -4.77 -3.65 -12.55
N SER A 46 -4.51 -4.90 -12.96
CA SER A 46 -4.87 -6.07 -12.16
C SER A 46 -4.10 -6.14 -10.83
N MET A 47 -2.80 -5.80 -10.84
CA MET A 47 -1.99 -5.74 -9.62
C MET A 47 -2.46 -4.64 -8.68
N ALA A 48 -2.81 -3.46 -9.21
CA ALA A 48 -3.39 -2.37 -8.41
C ALA A 48 -4.73 -2.76 -7.78
N ALA A 49 -5.58 -3.50 -8.50
CA ALA A 49 -6.84 -4.01 -7.96
C ALA A 49 -6.60 -5.03 -6.83
N VAL A 50 -5.71 -6.00 -7.03
CA VAL A 50 -5.33 -6.97 -5.98
C VAL A 50 -4.73 -6.26 -4.77
N PHE A 51 -3.85 -5.29 -5.00
CA PHE A 51 -3.26 -4.45 -3.96
C PHE A 51 -4.32 -3.74 -3.13
N PHE A 52 -5.33 -3.15 -3.78
CA PHE A 52 -6.46 -2.51 -3.10
C PHE A 52 -7.26 -3.49 -2.23
N VAL A 53 -7.62 -4.66 -2.77
CA VAL A 53 -8.37 -5.68 -2.02
C VAL A 53 -7.60 -6.14 -0.79
N LEU A 54 -6.31 -6.41 -0.94
CA LEU A 54 -5.43 -6.78 0.17
C LEU A 54 -5.30 -5.65 1.20
N ALA A 55 -5.27 -4.39 0.76
CA ALA A 55 -5.21 -3.24 1.65
C ALA A 55 -6.46 -3.13 2.54
N VAL A 56 -7.65 -3.29 1.94
CA VAL A 56 -8.92 -3.34 2.67
C VAL A 56 -8.93 -4.52 3.65
N MET A 57 -8.49 -5.70 3.20
CA MET A 57 -8.38 -6.88 4.06
C MET A 57 -7.44 -6.63 5.25
N GLN A 58 -6.30 -5.96 5.02
CA GLN A 58 -5.35 -5.59 6.06
C GLN A 58 -5.97 -4.65 7.10
N ILE A 59 -6.74 -3.65 6.67
CA ILE A 59 -7.45 -2.72 7.58
C ILE A 59 -8.45 -3.51 8.45
N ILE A 60 -9.27 -4.36 7.85
CA ILE A 60 -10.29 -5.15 8.56
C ILE A 60 -9.65 -6.10 9.57
N LEU A 61 -8.61 -6.83 9.17
CA LEU A 61 -7.90 -7.76 10.07
C LEU A 61 -7.23 -7.01 11.21
N THR A 62 -6.60 -5.88 10.92
CA THR A 62 -5.93 -5.04 11.94
C THR A 62 -6.92 -4.46 12.93
N ALA A 63 -8.11 -4.04 12.47
CA ALA A 63 -9.17 -3.56 13.34
C ALA A 63 -9.65 -4.63 14.34
N LYS A 64 -9.75 -5.88 13.89
CA LYS A 64 -10.25 -7.02 14.70
C LYS A 64 -9.24 -7.62 15.68
N ILE A 65 -7.94 -7.53 15.39
CA ILE A 65 -6.90 -8.14 16.23
C ILE A 65 -6.57 -7.23 17.43
N LYS A 66 -6.44 -7.83 18.63
CA LYS A 66 -5.96 -7.15 19.83
C LYS A 66 -4.43 -7.18 19.88
N GLU A 67 -3.82 -6.03 19.66
CA GLU A 67 -2.36 -5.83 19.74
C GLU A 67 -2.06 -4.47 20.40
N SER A 68 -0.77 -4.21 20.65
CA SER A 68 -0.35 -2.92 21.20
C SER A 68 -0.81 -1.77 20.29
N LYS A 69 -1.20 -0.65 20.92
CA LYS A 69 -1.70 0.54 20.21
C LYS A 69 -0.76 0.97 19.09
N LEU A 70 0.54 1.01 19.38
CA LEU A 70 1.59 1.40 18.44
C LEU A 70 1.65 0.48 17.21
N ARG A 71 1.67 -0.85 17.42
CA ARG A 71 1.75 -1.83 16.32
C ARG A 71 0.49 -1.81 15.47
N LYS A 72 -0.67 -1.66 16.11
CA LYS A 72 -1.95 -1.48 15.41
C LYS A 72 -1.93 -0.22 14.54
N THR A 73 -1.42 0.90 15.03
CA THR A 73 -1.29 2.15 14.25
C THR A 73 -0.46 1.95 12.99
N PHE A 74 0.71 1.29 13.07
CA PHE A 74 1.53 1.07 11.88
C PHE A 74 0.89 0.15 10.83
N PHE A 75 0.23 -0.93 11.27
CA PHE A 75 -0.51 -1.78 10.35
C PHE A 75 -1.71 -1.07 9.71
N MET A 76 -2.42 -0.22 10.46
CA MET A 76 -3.49 0.62 9.94
C MET A 76 -2.95 1.63 8.94
N LEU A 77 -1.84 2.30 9.27
CA LEU A 77 -1.18 3.28 8.38
C LEU A 77 -0.79 2.61 7.05
N THR A 78 -0.23 1.40 7.10
CA THR A 78 0.11 0.60 5.92
C THR A 78 -1.14 0.30 5.08
N GLY A 79 -2.21 -0.21 5.69
CA GLY A 79 -3.44 -0.55 4.97
C GLY A 79 -4.14 0.66 4.37
N ILE A 80 -4.25 1.76 5.12
CA ILE A 80 -4.92 3.00 4.67
C ILE A 80 -4.14 3.63 3.51
N SER A 81 -2.82 3.78 3.66
CA SER A 81 -1.99 4.33 2.59
C SER A 81 -2.01 3.47 1.33
N ALA A 82 -1.97 2.14 1.47
CA ALA A 82 -2.10 1.21 0.35
C ALA A 82 -3.44 1.35 -0.38
N ALA A 83 -4.55 1.47 0.35
CA ALA A 83 -5.87 1.66 -0.24
C ALA A 83 -6.01 3.04 -0.90
N ALA A 84 -5.39 4.07 -0.32
CA ALA A 84 -5.46 5.45 -0.80
C ALA A 84 -4.74 5.64 -2.14
N ILE A 85 -3.68 4.90 -2.46
CA ILE A 85 -2.95 5.00 -3.74
C ILE A 85 -3.88 4.83 -4.95
N PRO A 86 -4.55 3.68 -5.15
CA PRO A 86 -5.45 3.49 -6.29
C PRO A 86 -6.68 4.40 -6.21
N ILE A 87 -7.19 4.72 -5.01
CA ILE A 87 -8.29 5.68 -4.87
C ILE A 87 -7.88 7.06 -5.41
N CYS A 88 -6.72 7.58 -5.01
CA CYS A 88 -6.22 8.86 -5.48
C CYS A 88 -5.94 8.84 -6.99
N ALA A 89 -5.39 7.74 -7.51
CA ALA A 89 -5.19 7.58 -8.96
C ALA A 89 -6.52 7.62 -9.74
N ILE A 90 -7.56 6.93 -9.25
CA ILE A 90 -8.91 6.96 -9.85
C ILE A 90 -9.49 8.38 -9.75
N LEU A 91 -9.43 9.00 -8.58
CA LEU A 91 -9.95 10.35 -8.36
C LEU A 91 -9.27 11.38 -9.26
N HIS A 92 -7.94 11.31 -9.44
CA HIS A 92 -7.23 12.18 -10.38
C HIS A 92 -7.83 12.10 -11.78
N ASN A 93 -8.10 10.89 -12.28
CA ASN A 93 -8.68 10.70 -13.62
C ASN A 93 -10.16 11.13 -13.69
N VAL A 94 -10.94 10.86 -12.65
CA VAL A 94 -12.36 11.23 -12.58
C VAL A 94 -12.53 12.74 -12.55
N VAL A 95 -11.79 13.44 -11.68
CA VAL A 95 -11.92 14.89 -11.55
C VAL A 95 -11.36 15.58 -12.80
N TYR A 96 -10.24 15.10 -13.34
CA TYR A 96 -9.72 15.57 -14.64
C TYR A 96 -10.73 15.40 -15.77
N GLY A 97 -11.40 14.25 -15.86
CA GLY A 97 -12.41 13.98 -16.88
C GLY A 97 -13.67 14.85 -16.74
N LEU A 98 -14.15 15.05 -15.50
CA LEU A 98 -15.40 15.76 -15.22
C LEU A 98 -15.26 17.29 -15.30
N PHE A 99 -14.19 17.84 -14.73
CA PHE A 99 -14.04 19.29 -14.55
C PHE A 99 -13.14 19.92 -15.59
N PHE A 100 -12.17 19.17 -16.12
CA PHE A 100 -11.20 19.71 -17.06
C PHE A 100 -11.42 19.22 -18.49
N GLN A 101 -12.23 18.18 -18.74
CA GLN A 101 -12.52 17.65 -20.08
C GLN A 101 -11.27 17.35 -20.92
N GLY A 102 -10.12 17.12 -20.29
CA GLY A 102 -8.84 16.98 -20.99
C GLY A 102 -8.15 18.29 -21.42
N LYS A 103 -8.65 19.45 -20.99
CA LYS A 103 -8.11 20.79 -21.26
C LYS A 103 -7.32 21.32 -20.04
N ASP A 104 -6.71 22.50 -20.21
CA ASP A 104 -5.70 23.16 -19.35
C ASP A 104 -6.02 23.29 -17.85
N GLY A 105 -6.19 22.19 -17.14
CA GLY A 105 -6.13 22.18 -15.70
C GLY A 105 -5.51 20.91 -15.15
N ASP A 106 -4.65 21.16 -14.16
CA ASP A 106 -3.81 20.17 -13.54
C ASP A 106 -4.33 19.91 -12.13
N GLU A 107 -4.94 18.74 -11.93
CA GLU A 107 -5.35 18.29 -10.61
C GLU A 107 -4.19 17.58 -9.91
N ALA A 108 -3.14 18.34 -9.67
CA ALA A 108 -1.89 17.84 -9.11
C ALA A 108 -2.08 17.23 -7.71
N VAL A 109 -3.12 17.60 -6.97
CA VAL A 109 -3.32 17.13 -5.57
C VAL A 109 -3.46 15.61 -5.49
N PHE A 110 -4.41 15.01 -6.21
CA PHE A 110 -4.60 13.57 -6.17
C PHE A 110 -3.42 12.79 -6.78
N PHE A 111 -2.77 13.39 -7.77
CA PHE A 111 -1.55 12.83 -8.37
C PHE A 111 -0.39 12.82 -7.37
N ILE A 112 -0.13 13.94 -6.69
CA ILE A 112 0.90 14.07 -5.63
C ILE A 112 0.59 13.13 -4.46
N LEU A 113 -0.68 13.01 -4.07
CA LEU A 113 -1.09 12.06 -3.03
C LEU A 113 -0.79 10.61 -3.45
N ALA A 114 -1.19 10.22 -4.66
CA ALA A 114 -0.98 8.87 -5.18
C ALA A 114 0.50 8.52 -5.39
N LEU A 115 1.30 9.49 -5.86
CA LEU A 115 2.69 9.27 -6.29
C LEU A 115 3.70 9.45 -5.15
N LEU A 116 3.46 10.38 -4.22
CA LEU A 116 4.44 10.76 -3.21
C LEU A 116 3.93 10.49 -1.79
N VAL A 117 2.80 11.08 -1.41
CA VAL A 117 2.36 11.09 -0.01
C VAL A 117 1.95 9.69 0.47
N CYS A 118 1.03 9.04 -0.24
CA CYS A 118 0.57 7.70 0.14
C CYS A 118 1.69 6.65 0.07
N PRO A 119 2.54 6.61 -0.97
CA PRO A 119 3.72 5.73 -0.99
C PRO A 119 4.69 5.96 0.18
N ALA A 120 4.97 7.22 0.54
CA ALA A 120 5.82 7.53 1.69
C ALA A 120 5.20 7.04 3.00
N LEU A 121 3.90 7.28 3.22
CA LEU A 121 3.17 6.79 4.39
C LEU A 121 3.10 5.26 4.43
N PHE A 122 3.01 4.60 3.27
CA PHE A 122 3.05 3.14 3.18
C PHE A 122 4.41 2.60 3.66
N VAL A 123 5.51 3.20 3.20
CA VAL A 123 6.86 2.81 3.65
C VAL A 123 7.02 3.01 5.14
N LEU A 124 6.62 4.16 5.69
CA LEU A 124 6.67 4.43 7.13
C LEU A 124 5.82 3.44 7.94
N GLY A 125 4.61 3.12 7.46
CA GLY A 125 3.73 2.12 8.06
C GLY A 125 4.35 0.72 8.04
N ALA A 126 4.92 0.32 6.91
CA ALA A 126 5.52 -0.99 6.74
C ALA A 126 6.75 -1.17 7.63
N LEU A 127 7.68 -0.20 7.61
CA LEU A 127 8.87 -0.20 8.46
C LEU A 127 8.51 -0.20 9.94
N GLY A 128 7.57 0.66 10.36
CA GLY A 128 7.10 0.69 11.74
C GLY A 128 6.46 -0.64 12.18
N SER A 129 5.73 -1.31 11.29
CA SER A 129 5.14 -2.62 11.56
C SER A 129 6.21 -3.70 11.73
N ILE A 130 7.27 -3.67 10.93
CA ILE A 130 8.41 -4.61 11.02
C ILE A 130 9.18 -4.38 12.32
N ILE A 131 9.59 -3.14 12.58
CA ILE A 131 10.39 -2.78 13.76
C ILE A 131 9.63 -3.14 15.05
N THR A 132 8.36 -2.75 15.15
CA THR A 132 7.55 -3.07 16.35
C THR A 132 7.26 -4.56 16.51
N GLY A 133 7.24 -5.32 15.41
CA GLY A 133 7.14 -6.79 15.45
C GLY A 133 8.40 -7.45 16.00
N ILE A 134 9.58 -6.97 15.61
CA ILE A 134 10.88 -7.48 16.07
C ILE A 134 11.10 -7.12 17.54
N SER A 135 10.95 -5.84 17.91
CA SER A 135 11.19 -5.36 19.29
C SER A 135 10.23 -6.00 20.30
N GLY A 136 8.98 -6.26 19.91
CA GLY A 136 8.02 -6.98 20.75
C GLY A 136 8.36 -8.47 20.95
N SER A 137 9.13 -9.07 20.04
CA SER A 137 9.58 -10.45 20.14
C SER A 137 10.82 -10.60 21.04
N LEU A 138 11.68 -9.58 21.10
CA LEU A 138 12.86 -9.55 21.97
C LEU A 138 12.48 -9.38 23.45
N LYS A 139 11.55 -8.47 23.76
CA LYS A 139 11.05 -8.26 25.14
C LYS A 139 10.30 -9.44 25.77
N LYS A 140 9.96 -10.46 25.00
CA LYS A 140 9.20 -11.64 25.47
C LYS A 140 10.10 -12.85 25.78
N LYS A 141 11.41 -12.73 25.53
CA LYS A 141 12.43 -13.77 25.73
C LYS A 141 13.31 -13.53 26.97
N GLU A 142 13.17 -12.37 27.62
CA GLU A 142 13.71 -12.05 28.95
C GLU A 142 12.64 -12.34 30.01
#